data_AF-A0A442MB86-F1
#
_entry.id   AF-A0A442MB86-F1
#
_cell.length_a   1.000
_cell.length_b   1.000
_cell.length_c   1.000
_cell.angle_alpha   90.00
_cell.angle_beta   90.00
_cell.angle_gamma   90.00
#
_symmetry.space_group_name_H-M   'P 1'
#
loop_
_entity.id
_entity.type
_entity.pdbx_description
1 polymer ?
#
loop_
_entity_poly.entity_id
_entity_poly.type
_entity_poly.pdbx_seq_one_letter_code
_entity_poly.pdbx_strand_id
1 'polypeptide(L)'
;MNVTAINNLAAFLENIPSKHDRGFNMTSYIAGVDLEESTNVGFQCNSTACIAGWACLVLGKNGEIRKTERPLSEVNEMYEDFATDLLDLDYRTGMELFEPMNERIELAENDWDKVTPRQAAKVLRNLAKTGEVDWSIALTS
;
A
#
# COMPACT_ATOMS: atom_id res chain seq x y z
N MET A 1 14.06 4.80 -7.32
CA MET A 1 12.75 5.29 -6.85
C MET A 1 12.02 6.05 -7.93
N ASN A 2 10.82 5.57 -8.31
CA ASN A 2 9.95 6.18 -9.32
C ASN A 2 8.99 7.18 -8.67
N VAL A 3 9.49 8.41 -8.48
CA VAL A 3 8.74 9.52 -7.84
C VAL A 3 7.40 9.81 -8.55
N THR A 4 7.32 9.62 -9.87
CA THR A 4 6.09 9.79 -10.63
C THR A 4 5.04 8.74 -10.26
N ALA A 5 5.44 7.46 -10.20
CA ALA A 5 4.55 6.37 -9.78
C ALA A 5 4.01 6.60 -8.36
N ILE A 6 4.89 6.96 -7.43
CA ILE A 6 4.55 7.23 -6.04
C ILE A 6 3.53 8.37 -5.93
N ASN A 7 3.76 9.48 -6.63
CA ASN A 7 2.84 10.61 -6.60
C ASN A 7 1.50 10.32 -7.27
N ASN A 8 1.49 9.54 -8.34
CA ASN A 8 0.26 9.13 -9.02
C ASN A 8 -0.57 8.19 -8.12
N LEU A 9 0.08 7.25 -7.44
CA LEU A 9 -0.55 6.37 -6.48
C LEU A 9 -1.11 7.15 -5.29
N ALA A 10 -0.34 8.10 -4.74
CA ALA A 10 -0.83 8.99 -3.68
C ALA A 10 -2.09 9.76 -4.10
N ALA A 11 -2.08 10.36 -5.30
CA ALA A 11 -3.24 11.07 -5.84
C ALA A 11 -4.47 10.16 -6.02
N PHE A 12 -4.24 8.90 -6.40
CA PHE A 12 -5.29 7.90 -6.50
C PHE A 12 -5.88 7.56 -5.12
N LEU A 13 -5.04 7.32 -4.11
CA LEU A 13 -5.49 7.01 -2.74
C LEU A 13 -6.23 8.18 -2.07
N GLU A 14 -5.86 9.42 -2.40
CA GLU A 14 -6.56 10.62 -1.92
C GLU A 14 -8.03 10.66 -2.37
N ASN A 15 -8.32 10.08 -3.55
CA ASN A 15 -9.60 10.17 -4.25
C ASN A 15 -9.97 8.84 -4.94
N ILE A 16 -9.97 7.73 -4.18
CA ILE A 16 -10.33 6.41 -4.73
C ILE A 16 -11.73 6.52 -5.35
N PRO A 17 -11.88 6.27 -6.67
CA PRO A 17 -13.19 6.32 -7.32
C PRO A 17 -14.15 5.31 -6.68
N SER A 18 -15.40 5.69 -6.44
CA SER A 18 -16.42 4.85 -5.80
C SER A 18 -16.69 3.51 -6.50
N LYS A 19 -16.34 3.39 -7.80
CA LYS A 19 -16.37 2.13 -8.55
C LYS A 19 -15.34 1.10 -8.07
N HIS A 20 -14.35 1.51 -7.28
CA HIS A 20 -13.39 0.65 -6.63
C HIS A 20 -13.70 0.54 -5.12
N ASP A 21 -14.93 0.10 -4.81
CA ASP A 21 -15.36 -0.28 -3.46
C ASP A 21 -14.71 -1.62 -3.07
N ARG A 22 -13.38 -1.62 -3.02
CA ARG A 22 -12.55 -2.82 -2.79
C ARG A 22 -11.53 -2.52 -1.71
N GLY A 23 -11.51 -3.37 -0.68
CA GLY A 23 -10.32 -3.60 0.13
C GLY A 23 -9.47 -4.67 -0.54
N PHE A 24 -8.14 -4.62 -0.36
CA PHE A 24 -7.26 -5.69 -0.81
C PHE A 24 -6.98 -6.62 0.36
N ASN A 25 -7.24 -7.91 0.14
CA ASN A 25 -6.77 -8.97 1.01
C ASN A 25 -5.43 -9.50 0.46
N MET A 26 -4.41 -9.61 1.31
CA MET A 26 -3.15 -10.28 1.00
C MET A 26 -3.21 -11.77 1.39
N THR A 27 -4.35 -12.44 1.21
CA THR A 27 -4.46 -13.89 1.41
C THR A 27 -4.06 -14.64 0.14
N SER A 28 -2.75 -14.76 -0.08
CA SER A 28 -2.15 -16.10 -0.03
C SER A 28 -0.62 -16.07 0.12
N TYR A 29 -0.14 -16.35 1.33
CA TYR A 29 0.65 -17.57 1.60
C TYR A 29 -0.17 -18.40 2.61
N ILE A 30 -0.68 -19.55 2.16
CA ILE A 30 -1.50 -20.58 2.85
C ILE A 30 -1.80 -20.31 4.35
N ALA A 31 -2.94 -19.69 4.64
CA ALA A 31 -3.68 -19.89 5.89
C ALA A 31 -5.17 -19.62 5.62
N GLY A 32 -6.05 -20.37 6.28
CA GLY A 32 -7.49 -20.37 6.04
C GLY A 32 -8.12 -18.99 6.23
N VAL A 33 -9.09 -18.67 5.37
CA VAL A 33 -9.86 -17.43 5.39
C VAL A 33 -10.64 -17.36 6.70
N ASP A 34 -10.30 -16.43 7.59
CA ASP A 34 -11.19 -16.04 8.68
C ASP A 34 -12.10 -14.89 8.18
N LEU A 35 -13.40 -15.15 8.14
CA LEU A 35 -14.40 -14.22 7.59
C LEU A 35 -14.80 -13.12 8.60
N GLU A 36 -14.29 -13.19 9.84
CA GLU A 36 -14.56 -12.22 10.90
C GLU A 36 -13.43 -11.20 11.13
N GLU A 37 -12.29 -11.34 10.44
CA GLU A 37 -11.15 -10.42 10.59
C GLU A 37 -11.32 -9.13 9.77
N SER A 38 -11.71 -8.07 10.47
CA SER A 38 -11.59 -6.69 10.03
C SER A 38 -10.31 -6.06 10.59
N THR A 39 -9.16 -6.70 10.37
CA THR A 39 -7.85 -6.12 10.74
C THR A 39 -7.24 -5.47 9.51
N ASN A 40 -6.74 -4.26 9.69
CA ASN A 40 -6.42 -3.34 8.62
C ASN A 40 -4.90 -3.21 8.41
N VAL A 41 -4.04 -3.76 9.28
CA VAL A 41 -2.59 -3.83 9.04
C VAL A 41 -1.85 -4.83 9.95
N GLY A 42 -0.85 -5.52 9.40
CA GLY A 42 0.09 -6.41 10.11
C GLY A 42 -0.31 -7.88 10.08
N PHE A 43 0.34 -8.68 9.24
CA PHE A 43 0.02 -10.08 8.94
C PHE A 43 -1.39 -10.36 8.35
N GLN A 44 -2.37 -9.45 8.48
CA GLN A 44 -3.75 -9.64 8.01
C GLN A 44 -4.37 -8.32 7.46
N CYS A 45 -4.28 -8.13 6.14
CA CYS A 45 -5.35 -8.08 5.13
C CYS A 45 -6.81 -7.66 5.48
N ASN A 46 -7.20 -6.37 5.37
CA ASN A 46 -8.57 -5.96 4.94
C ASN A 46 -8.78 -4.44 4.66
N SER A 47 -7.73 -3.66 4.34
CA SER A 47 -7.83 -2.19 4.29
C SER A 47 -7.83 -1.59 2.89
N THR A 48 -8.67 -0.57 2.68
CA THR A 48 -8.55 0.34 1.53
C THR A 48 -7.25 1.17 1.58
N ALA A 49 -6.51 1.15 2.68
CA ALA A 49 -5.21 1.83 2.82
C ALA A 49 -4.00 1.01 2.31
N CYS A 50 -4.19 -0.23 1.85
CA CYS A 50 -3.10 -1.09 1.39
C CYS A 50 -2.38 -0.53 0.14
N ILE A 51 -1.21 0.07 0.33
CA ILE A 51 -0.43 0.68 -0.75
C ILE A 51 -0.01 -0.37 -1.80
N ALA A 52 0.50 -1.53 -1.38
CA ALA A 52 0.97 -2.59 -2.28
C ALA A 52 -0.15 -3.12 -3.18
N GLY A 53 -1.34 -3.38 -2.62
CA GLY A 53 -2.51 -3.85 -3.37
C GLY A 53 -2.95 -2.84 -4.43
N TRP A 54 -3.04 -1.56 -4.07
CA TRP A 54 -3.35 -0.51 -5.04
C TRP A 54 -2.26 -0.35 -6.09
N ALA A 55 -0.98 -0.36 -5.71
CA ALA A 55 0.13 -0.29 -6.65
C ALA A 55 0.01 -1.41 -7.71
N CYS A 56 -0.21 -2.64 -7.26
CA CYS A 56 -0.41 -3.80 -8.13
C CYS A 56 -1.62 -3.62 -9.05
N LEU A 57 -2.77 -3.20 -8.50
CA LEU A 57 -4.01 -3.11 -9.25
C LEU A 57 -4.00 -1.99 -10.29
N VAL A 58 -3.52 -0.80 -9.91
CA VAL A 58 -3.77 0.44 -10.68
C VAL A 58 -2.53 1.06 -11.30
N LEU A 59 -1.30 0.72 -10.90
CA LEU A 59 -0.12 1.26 -11.57
C LEU A 59 0.23 0.47 -12.84
N GLY A 60 0.52 1.21 -13.90
CA GLY A 60 1.19 0.73 -15.10
C GLY A 60 2.69 0.64 -14.91
N LYS A 61 3.39 0.04 -15.87
CA LYS A 61 4.83 -0.24 -15.76
C LYS A 61 5.69 1.04 -15.71
N ASN A 62 5.17 2.16 -16.20
CA ASN A 62 5.89 3.44 -16.19
C ASN A 62 5.38 4.39 -15.08
N GLY A 63 4.55 3.88 -14.15
CA GLY A 63 4.01 4.65 -13.04
C GLY A 63 2.72 5.42 -13.34
N GLU A 64 2.12 5.25 -14.51
CA GLU A 64 0.82 5.81 -14.86
C GLU A 64 -0.33 5.05 -14.18
N ILE A 65 -1.43 5.74 -13.85
CA ILE A 65 -2.65 5.05 -13.41
C ILE A 65 -3.32 4.39 -14.62
N ARG A 66 -3.50 3.06 -14.55
CA ARG A 66 -4.17 2.27 -15.57
C ARG A 66 -5.65 2.66 -15.66
N LYS A 67 -6.17 2.66 -16.88
CA LYS A 67 -7.62 2.86 -17.13
C LYS A 67 -8.46 1.67 -16.68
N THR A 68 -7.85 0.49 -16.69
CA THR A 68 -8.44 -0.79 -16.32
C THR A 68 -7.54 -1.50 -15.32
N GLU A 69 -8.17 -2.22 -14.42
CA GLU A 69 -7.50 -3.01 -13.39
C GLU A 69 -6.50 -4.00 -14.02
N ARG A 70 -5.40 -4.23 -13.31
CA ARG A 70 -4.42 -5.25 -13.69
C ARG A 70 -5.03 -6.66 -13.50
N PRO A 71 -4.93 -7.54 -14.51
CA PRO A 71 -5.27 -8.95 -14.34
C PRO A 71 -4.37 -9.60 -13.29
N LEU A 72 -4.92 -10.46 -12.43
CA LEU A 72 -4.13 -11.18 -11.42
C LEU A 72 -3.00 -12.03 -12.03
N SER A 73 -3.19 -12.54 -13.24
CA SER A 73 -2.15 -13.28 -13.98
C SER A 73 -0.92 -12.45 -14.35
N GLU A 74 -0.99 -11.12 -14.23
CA GLU A 74 0.15 -10.22 -14.43
C GLU A 74 0.88 -9.85 -13.13
N VAL A 75 0.37 -10.27 -11.97
CA VAL A 75 0.96 -9.99 -10.65
C VAL A 75 1.77 -11.20 -10.23
N ASN A 76 3.01 -10.98 -9.77
CA ASN A 76 3.84 -12.06 -9.23
C ASN A 76 3.22 -12.59 -7.91
N GLU A 77 3.61 -13.79 -7.47
CA GLU A 77 3.07 -14.42 -6.25
C GLU A 77 3.28 -13.56 -4.98
N MET A 78 4.22 -12.60 -5.02
CA MET A 78 4.47 -11.63 -3.96
C MET A 78 4.10 -10.20 -4.41
N TYR A 79 2.99 -9.67 -3.88
CA TYR A 79 2.49 -8.32 -4.19
C TYR A 79 3.46 -7.21 -3.76
N GLU A 80 4.20 -7.40 -2.67
CA GLU A 80 5.13 -6.40 -2.14
C GLU A 80 6.37 -6.26 -3.02
N ASP A 81 6.94 -7.38 -3.47
CA ASP A 81 8.02 -7.39 -4.45
C ASP A 81 7.57 -6.72 -5.75
N PHE A 82 6.39 -7.09 -6.24
CA PHE A 82 5.85 -6.50 -7.46
C PHE A 82 5.55 -5.00 -7.31
N ALA A 83 5.05 -4.56 -6.17
CA ALA A 83 4.82 -3.16 -5.87
C ALA A 83 6.15 -2.39 -5.70
N THR A 84 7.15 -3.01 -5.07
CA THR A 84 8.53 -2.49 -4.93
C THR A 84 9.11 -2.22 -6.32
N ASP A 85 8.97 -3.17 -7.25
CA ASP A 85 9.41 -3.01 -8.63
C ASP A 85 8.68 -1.87 -9.36
N LEU A 86 7.36 -1.79 -9.22
CA LEU A 86 6.56 -0.73 -9.86
C LEU A 86 6.90 0.67 -9.35
N LEU A 87 7.21 0.78 -8.06
CA LEU A 87 7.62 2.02 -7.40
C LEU A 87 9.14 2.26 -7.49
N ASP A 88 9.90 1.32 -8.06
CA ASP A 88 11.37 1.33 -8.17
C ASP A 88 12.04 1.60 -6.81
N LEU A 89 11.54 0.97 -5.75
CA LEU A 89 12.08 1.09 -4.40
C LEU A 89 13.23 0.09 -4.19
N ASP A 90 14.21 0.44 -3.36
CA ASP A 90 15.11 -0.57 -2.84
C ASP A 90 14.37 -1.46 -1.82
N TYR A 91 14.93 -2.65 -1.57
CA TYR A 91 14.34 -3.66 -0.68
C TYR A 91 13.97 -3.11 0.69
N ARG A 92 14.86 -2.31 1.31
CA ARG A 92 14.62 -1.77 2.64
C ARG A 92 13.48 -0.77 2.65
N THR A 93 13.47 0.16 1.69
CA THR A 93 12.37 1.11 1.52
C THR A 93 11.04 0.41 1.24
N GLY A 94 11.06 -0.68 0.47
CA GLY A 94 9.88 -1.53 0.24
C GLY A 94 9.35 -2.14 1.54
N MET A 95 10.22 -2.76 2.35
CA MET A 95 9.86 -3.34 3.66
C MET A 95 9.29 -2.29 4.62
N GLU A 96 9.94 -1.13 4.75
CA GLU A 96 9.46 -0.05 5.62
C GLU A 96 8.08 0.48 5.16
N LEU A 97 7.82 0.49 3.86
CA LEU A 97 6.55 0.96 3.29
C LEU A 97 5.43 -0.08 3.42
N PHE A 98 5.70 -1.36 3.19
CA PHE A 98 4.68 -2.40 3.08
C PHE A 98 4.51 -3.23 4.34
N GLU A 99 5.56 -3.37 5.15
CA GLU A 99 5.57 -4.12 6.40
C GLU A 99 6.00 -3.26 7.61
N PRO A 100 5.41 -2.07 7.83
CA PRO A 100 5.89 -1.13 8.86
C PRO A 100 5.84 -1.68 10.30
N MET A 101 4.99 -2.68 10.56
CA MET A 101 4.90 -3.34 11.86
C MET A 101 6.07 -4.28 12.15
N ASN A 102 6.77 -4.76 11.11
CA ASN A 102 7.95 -5.60 11.26
C ASN A 102 9.22 -4.76 11.53
N GLU A 103 9.20 -3.46 11.19
CA GLU A 103 10.33 -2.52 11.32
C GLU A 103 10.33 -1.72 12.65
N ARG A 104 9.56 -2.15 13.66
CA ARG A 104 9.43 -1.45 14.98
C ARG A 104 8.92 0.00 14.88
N ILE A 105 7.99 0.29 13.97
CA ILE A 105 7.28 1.57 13.98
C ILE A 105 6.18 1.49 15.05
N GLU A 106 6.48 2.03 16.24
CA GLU A 106 5.51 2.25 17.31
C GLU A 106 4.57 3.41 16.92
N LEU A 107 3.64 3.19 15.98
CA LEU A 107 2.38 3.93 16.06
C LEU A 107 1.76 3.56 17.40
N ALA A 108 1.37 4.55 18.20
CA ALA A 108 0.79 4.37 19.52
C ALA A 108 -0.16 3.16 19.48
N GLU A 109 0.21 2.13 20.26
CA GLU A 109 -0.34 0.77 20.19
C GLU A 109 -1.85 0.82 19.85
N ASN A 110 -2.24 0.23 18.70
CA ASN A 110 -3.61 -0.02 18.21
C ASN A 110 -4.23 0.92 17.15
N ASP A 111 -3.53 1.89 16.57
CA ASP A 111 -4.13 2.79 15.55
C ASP A 111 -3.88 2.41 14.08
N TRP A 112 -3.08 1.37 13.84
CA TRP A 112 -2.85 0.83 12.50
C TRP A 112 -4.18 0.53 11.77
N ASP A 113 -5.17 -0.04 12.47
CA ASP A 113 -6.45 -0.38 11.86
C ASP A 113 -7.28 0.83 11.39
N LYS A 114 -6.91 2.03 11.84
CA LYS A 114 -7.60 3.29 11.51
C LYS A 114 -6.93 4.03 10.37
N VAL A 115 -5.80 3.54 9.86
CA VAL A 115 -5.11 4.15 8.72
C VAL A 115 -6.04 4.11 7.50
N THR A 116 -6.38 5.29 7.01
CA THR A 116 -7.21 5.50 5.83
C THR A 116 -6.36 5.63 4.56
N PRO A 117 -6.96 5.47 3.36
CA PRO A 117 -6.26 5.72 2.09
C PRO A 117 -5.57 7.10 2.02
N ARG A 118 -6.24 8.14 2.54
CA ARG A 118 -5.68 9.50 2.57
C ARG A 118 -4.46 9.61 3.46
N GLN A 119 -4.41 8.84 4.55
CA GLN A 119 -3.25 8.83 5.44
C GLN A 119 -2.09 8.03 4.84
N ALA A 120 -2.37 6.89 4.19
CA ALA A 120 -1.38 6.18 3.38
C ALA A 120 -0.83 7.06 2.25
N ALA A 121 -1.68 7.90 1.63
CA ALA A 121 -1.22 8.88 0.64
C ALA A 121 -0.24 9.91 1.23
N LYS A 122 -0.45 10.37 2.48
CA LYS A 122 0.51 11.27 3.16
C LYS A 122 1.90 10.65 3.22
N VAL A 123 2.00 9.36 3.57
CA VAL A 123 3.26 8.60 3.61
C VAL A 123 3.91 8.54 2.24
N LEU A 124 3.15 8.21 1.19
CA LEU A 124 3.67 8.22 -0.19
C LEU A 124 4.18 9.60 -0.62
N ARG A 125 3.47 10.68 -0.26
CA ARG A 125 3.92 12.06 -0.55
C ARG A 125 5.23 12.38 0.17
N ASN A 126 5.39 11.94 1.41
CA ASN A 126 6.63 12.12 2.14
C ASN A 126 7.77 11.34 1.53
N LEU A 127 7.53 10.06 1.20
CA LEU A 127 8.50 9.22 0.51
C LEU A 127 8.96 9.86 -0.81
N ALA A 128 8.02 10.34 -1.64
CA ALA A 128 8.34 11.03 -2.89
C ALA A 128 9.19 12.30 -2.69
N LYS A 129 9.02 13.00 -1.56
CA LYS A 129 9.70 14.26 -1.25
C LYS A 129 11.08 14.05 -0.63
N THR A 130 11.21 13.06 0.25
CA THR A 130 12.36 12.90 1.15
C THR A 130 13.23 11.69 0.79
N GLY A 131 12.66 10.70 0.11
CA GLY A 131 13.28 9.39 -0.08
C GLY A 131 13.16 8.46 1.13
N GLU A 132 12.45 8.87 2.19
CA GLU A 132 12.32 8.11 3.43
C GLU A 132 10.85 7.79 3.74
N VAL A 133 10.60 6.56 4.20
CA VAL A 133 9.28 6.15 4.68
C VAL A 133 9.10 6.67 6.10
N ASP A 134 8.04 7.43 6.34
CA ASP A 134 7.66 7.89 7.67
C ASP A 134 6.16 7.69 7.87
N TRP A 135 5.81 6.64 8.61
CA TRP A 135 4.41 6.35 8.94
C TRP A 135 3.86 7.20 10.09
N SER A 136 4.71 7.87 10.88
CA SER A 136 4.24 8.71 12.00
C SER A 136 3.40 9.90 11.51
N ILE A 137 3.64 10.38 10.29
CA ILE A 137 2.89 11.48 9.68
C ILE A 137 1.46 11.08 9.30
N ALA A 138 1.16 9.80 9.16
CA ALA A 138 -0.15 9.30 8.78
C ALA A 138 -1.22 9.77 9.78
N LEU A 139 -0.86 9.91 11.06
CA LEU A 139 -1.77 10.31 12.14
C LEU A 139 -1.75 11.82 12.44
N THR A 140 -0.84 12.58 11.83
CA THR A 140 -0.80 14.03 11.99
C THR A 140 -1.99 14.69 11.28
N SER A 141 -2.62 15.67 11.93
CA SER A 141 -3.79 16.39 11.38
C SER A 141 -3.43 17.18 10.13
#